data_AF-A0A951EBT2-F1
#
_entry.id   AF-A0A951EBT2-F1
#
_cell.length_a   1.000
_cell.length_b   1.000
_cell.length_c   1.000
_cell.angle_alpha   90.00
_cell.angle_beta   90.00
_cell.angle_gamma   90.00
#
_symmetry.space_group_name_H-M   'P 1'
#
loop_
_entity.id
_entity.type
_entity.pdbx_description
1 polymer ?
#
loop_
_entity_poly.entity_id
_entity_poly.type
_entity_poly.pdbx_seq_one_letter_code
_entity_poly.pdbx_strand_id
1 'polypeptide(L)' 'MTLATYEYAALRNFATALGERAGLPADRAKVQAEILLEADLMGHTTHGLAMLPGFLKSIESGATRAKGEPDIILDR' A
#
# COMPACT_ATOMS: atom_id res chain seq x y z
N MET A 1 19.37 21.44 1.50
CA MET A 1 18.12 20.92 2.08
C MET A 1 18.37 19.48 2.49
N THR A 2 18.47 19.19 3.79
CA THR A 2 18.47 17.80 4.26
C THR A 2 17.05 17.28 4.16
N LEU A 3 16.85 16.19 3.40
CA LEU A 3 15.57 15.48 3.39
C LEU A 3 15.36 14.85 4.77
N ALA A 4 14.16 15.00 5.33
CA ALA A 4 13.80 14.32 6.57
C ALA A 4 13.81 12.81 6.35
N THR A 5 14.46 12.07 7.25
CA THR A 5 14.46 10.61 7.29
C THR A 5 13.45 10.12 8.31
N TYR A 6 12.73 9.06 7.99
CA TYR A 6 11.75 8.45 8.87
C TYR A 6 12.07 6.96 9.07
N GLU A 7 11.74 6.45 10.25
CA GLU A 7 11.87 5.03 10.57
C GLU A 7 10.94 4.18 9.69
N TYR A 8 11.47 3.12 9.09
CA TYR A 8 10.70 2.20 8.25
C TYR A 8 9.47 1.66 8.97
N ALA A 9 9.64 1.22 10.23
CA ALA A 9 8.54 0.68 11.02
C ALA A 9 7.43 1.71 11.27
N ALA A 10 7.79 2.98 11.46
CA ALA A 10 6.82 4.05 11.66
C ALA A 10 6.02 4.32 10.37
N LEU A 11 6.71 4.40 9.22
CA LEU A 11 6.04 4.59 7.93
C LEU A 11 5.17 3.38 7.55
N ARG A 12 5.63 2.15 7.83
CA ARG A 12 4.87 0.93 7.56
C ARG A 12 3.57 0.93 8.34
N ASN A 13 3.64 1.18 9.64
CA ASN A 13 2.45 1.25 10.50
C ASN A 13 1.49 2.36 10.07
N PHE A 14 2.02 3.53 9.68
CA PHE A 14 1.21 4.64 9.18
C PHE A 14 0.47 4.26 7.89
N ALA A 15 1.18 3.75 6.88
CA ALA A 15 0.59 3.36 5.60
C ALA A 15 -0.41 2.19 5.75
N THR A 16 -0.11 1.20 6.60
CA THR A 16 -1.06 0.12 6.92
C THR A 16 -2.34 0.67 7.53
N ALA A 17 -2.24 1.56 8.52
CA ALA A 17 -3.41 2.16 9.16
C ALA A 17 -4.28 2.96 8.18
N LEU A 18 -3.66 3.66 7.21
CA LEU A 18 -4.40 4.34 6.14
C LEU A 18 -5.14 3.35 5.24
N GLY A 19 -4.48 2.26 4.82
CA GLY A 19 -5.11 1.22 4.01
C GLY A 19 -6.30 0.56 4.71
N GLU A 20 -6.16 0.21 5.99
CA GLU A 20 -7.25 -0.33 6.80
C GLU A 20 -8.42 0.65 6.92
N ARG A 21 -8.13 1.95 7.12
CA ARG A 21 -9.17 3.00 7.17
C ARG A 21 -9.89 3.20 5.85
N ALA A 22 -9.19 3.03 4.72
CA ALA A 22 -9.81 3.03 3.40
C ALA A 22 -10.69 1.78 3.16
N GLY A 23 -10.50 0.70 3.95
CA GLY A 23 -11.35 -0.49 3.92
C GLY A 23 -10.65 -1.77 3.43
N LEU A 24 -9.32 -1.74 3.26
CA LEU A 24 -8.55 -2.96 3.02
C LEU A 24 -8.55 -3.87 4.25
N PRO A 25 -8.57 -5.20 4.05
CA PRO A 25 -8.18 -6.17 5.07
C PRO A 25 -6.78 -5.89 5.63
N ALA A 26 -6.57 -6.12 6.93
CA ALA A 26 -5.33 -5.77 7.65
C ALA A 26 -4.08 -6.45 7.08
N ASP A 27 -4.19 -7.72 6.69
CA ASP A 27 -3.13 -8.48 6.01
C ASP A 27 -2.72 -7.82 4.68
N ARG A 28 -3.68 -7.40 3.88
CA ARG A 28 -3.45 -6.75 2.58
C ARG A 28 -2.94 -5.32 2.72
N ALA A 29 -3.46 -4.57 3.69
CA ALA A 29 -2.97 -3.22 4.00
C ALA A 29 -1.51 -3.26 4.46
N LYS A 30 -1.13 -4.29 5.23
CA LYS A 30 0.26 -4.52 5.63
C LYS A 30 1.16 -4.80 4.42
N VAL A 31 0.77 -5.74 3.55
CA VAL A 31 1.55 -6.07 2.33
C VAL A 31 1.68 -4.86 1.40
N GLN A 32 0.61 -4.10 1.19
CA GLN A 32 0.67 -2.88 0.38
C GLN A 32 1.68 -1.88 0.96
N ALA A 33 1.65 -1.64 2.27
CA ALA A 33 2.60 -0.74 2.91
C ALA A 33 4.06 -1.22 2.77
N GLU A 34 4.30 -2.53 2.93
CA GLU A 34 5.62 -3.13 2.79
C GLU A 34 6.18 -2.98 1.37
N ILE A 35 5.39 -3.32 0.35
CA ILE A 35 5.81 -3.22 -1.07
C ILE A 35 6.12 -1.76 -1.47
N LEU A 36 5.26 -0.81 -1.06
CA LEU A 36 5.50 0.60 -1.36
C LEU A 36 6.77 1.12 -0.68
N LEU A 37 7.03 0.71 0.56
CA LEU A 37 8.25 1.11 1.26
C LEU A 37 9.50 0.43 0.72
N GLU A 38 9.41 -0.83 0.27
CA GLU A 38 10.51 -1.48 -0.43
C GLU A 38 10.89 -0.73 -1.71
N ALA A 39 9.90 -0.27 -2.49
CA ALA A 39 10.15 0.57 -3.65
C ALA A 39 10.86 1.89 -3.27
N ASP A 40 10.44 2.55 -2.18
CA ASP A 40 11.14 3.75 -1.67
C ASP A 40 12.59 3.42 -1.23
N LEU A 41 12.80 2.33 -0.51
CA LEU A 41 14.13 1.88 -0.06
C LEU A 41 15.07 1.54 -1.22
N MET A 42 14.53 1.01 -2.33
CA MET A 42 15.28 0.74 -3.56
C MET A 42 15.55 2.02 -4.38
N GLY A 43 15.04 3.18 -3.97
CA GLY A 43 15.16 4.44 -4.69
C GLY A 43 14.15 4.64 -5.82
N HIS A 44 13.15 3.76 -5.95
CA HIS A 44 12.04 3.87 -6.91
C HIS A 44 10.87 4.68 -6.34
N THR A 45 11.14 5.91 -5.93
CA THR A 45 10.19 6.73 -5.14
C THR A 45 8.88 7.07 -5.86
N THR A 46 8.83 7.02 -7.18
CA THR A 46 7.58 7.17 -7.95
C THR A 46 6.62 5.98 -7.81
N HIS A 47 7.14 4.83 -7.39
CA HIS A 47 6.40 3.58 -7.18
C HIS A 47 6.24 3.23 -5.69
N GLY A 48 6.80 4.05 -4.79
CA GLY A 48 6.68 3.88 -3.34
C GLY A 48 5.48 4.62 -2.75
N LEU A 49 5.64 5.22 -1.57
CA LEU A 49 4.54 5.90 -0.87
C LEU A 49 3.86 7.01 -1.68
N ALA A 50 4.52 7.54 -2.71
CA ALA A 50 3.92 8.48 -3.66
C ALA A 50 2.63 7.94 -4.33
N MET A 51 2.48 6.61 -4.48
CA MET A 51 1.28 5.99 -5.06
C MET A 51 0.13 5.82 -4.05
N LEU A 52 0.42 5.85 -2.74
CA LEU A 52 -0.55 5.53 -1.70
C LEU A 52 -1.85 6.37 -1.80
N PRO A 53 -1.82 7.70 -1.99
CA PRO A 53 -3.04 8.49 -2.11
C PRO A 53 -3.96 8.04 -3.26
N GLY A 54 -3.37 7.58 -4.37
CA GLY A 54 -4.11 7.05 -5.52
C GLY A 54 -4.81 5.73 -5.19
N PHE A 55 -4.12 4.82 -4.51
CA PHE A 55 -4.71 3.56 -4.04
C PHE A 55 -5.87 3.80 -3.07
N LEU A 56 -5.67 4.66 -2.05
CA LEU A 56 -6.71 4.98 -1.06
C LEU A 56 -7.96 5.55 -1.74
N LYS A 57 -7.79 6.53 -2.63
CA LYS A 57 -8.90 7.13 -3.39
C LYS A 57 -9.65 6.09 -4.25
N SER A 58 -8.93 5.17 -4.88
CA SER A 58 -9.53 4.13 -5.71
C SER A 58 -10.37 3.15 -4.88
N ILE A 59 -9.90 2.82 -3.67
CA ILE A 59 -10.63 1.99 -2.72
C ILE A 59 -11.87 2.72 -2.20
N GLU A 60 -11.71 3.96 -1.72
CA GLU A 60 -12.81 4.78 -1.15
C GLU A 60 -13.92 5.05 -2.17
N SER A 61 -13.57 5.24 -3.44
CA SER A 61 -14.55 5.44 -4.52
C SER A 61 -15.21 4.14 -5.02
N GLY A 62 -14.73 2.98 -4.57
CA GLY A 62 -15.20 1.68 -5.03
C GLY A 62 -14.71 1.27 -6.43
N ALA A 63 -13.87 2.09 -7.08
CA ALA A 63 -13.25 1.75 -8.36
C ALA A 63 -12.32 0.53 -8.24
N THR A 64 -11.73 0.32 -7.06
CA THR A 64 -11.04 -0.90 -6.68
C THR A 64 -11.82 -1.65 -5.61
N ARG A 65 -12.04 -2.94 -5.85
CA ARG A 65 -12.64 -3.83 -4.86
C ARG A 65 -11.63 -4.10 -3.74
N ALA A 66 -11.91 -3.61 -2.53
CA ALA A 66 -11.00 -3.78 -1.38
C ALA A 66 -10.84 -5.24 -0.93
N LYS A 67 -11.85 -6.08 -1.16
CA LYS A 67 -11.96 -7.45 -0.65
C LYS A 67 -12.17 -8.44 -1.78
N GLY A 68 -11.74 -9.68 -1.58
CA GLY A 68 -12.00 -10.78 -2.51
C GLY A 68 -10.74 -11.56 -2.82
N GLU A 69 -10.88 -12.86 -3.02
CA GLU A 69 -9.78 -13.77 -3.30
C GLU A 69 -9.56 -13.92 -4.81
N PRO A 70 -8.35 -14.29 -5.25
CA PRO A 70 -8.13 -14.71 -6.63
C PRO A 70 -8.80 -16.07 -6.88
N ASP A 71 -9.47 -16.19 -8.03
CA ASP A 71 -10.00 -17.47 -8.51
C ASP A 71 -9.02 -18.09 -9.52
N ILE A 72 -8.76 -19.39 -9.38
CA ILE A 72 -7.96 -20.14 -10.36
C ILE A 72 -8.87 -20.55 -11.52
N ILE A 73 -8.69 -19.95 -12.68
CA ILE A 73 -9.49 -20.26 -13.89
C ILE A 73 -8.88 -21.43 -14.67
N LEU A 74 -7.55 -21.53 -14.71
CA LEU A 74 -6.80 -22.61 -15.34
C LEU A 74 -5.45 -22.76 -14.63
N ASP A 75 -5.15 -23.98 -14.21
CA ASP A 75 -3.87 -24.39 -13.64
C ASP A 75 -3.56 -25.80 -14.18
N ARG A 76 -3.04 -25.84 -15.41
CA ARG A 76 -2.70 -27.05 -16.19
C ARG A 76 -1.48 -26.81 -17.05
#